data_AF-A0A521K972-F1
#
_entry.id   AF-A0A521K972-F1
#
_cell.length_a   1.000
_cell.length_b   1.000
_cell.length_c   1.000
_cell.angle_alpha   90.00
_cell.angle_beta   90.00
_cell.angle_gamma   90.00
#
_symmetry.space_group_name_H-M   'P 1'
#
loop_
_entity.id
_entity.type
_entity.pdbx_description
1 polymer ?
#
loop_
_entity_poly.entity_id
_entity_poly.type
_entity_poly.pdbx_seq_one_letter_code
_entity_poly.pdbx_strand_id
1 'polypeptide(L)'
;MKKRQKTLRGLTSLQTLLIGGILLSALCIIIGVAYLFLSPSQKDGQNSNPNISNLFPFLRVQNNNTSTPVNTATSTNQVPIALKGGGTLSVRNFLNDPDVRLTGTSTSHAGYYILSSPYPEGVAIIPGDEDPRYKISYFPFDNGFQIAILREPINEVRREAVVDLRDRLGLSNKELCDVAIDVVIPWWVNEQYSTPLPGIPGCKDSAFLPGDENFQ
;
A
#
# COMPACT_ATOMS: atom_id res chain seq x y z
N MET A 1 -53.23 -55.43 39.36
CA MET A 1 -52.64 -54.08 39.49
C MET A 1 -51.12 -54.17 39.44
N LYS A 2 -50.47 -53.77 38.35
CA LYS A 2 -49.00 -53.77 38.22
C LYS A 2 -48.56 -52.42 37.66
N LYS A 3 -48.11 -51.54 38.56
CA LYS A 3 -47.71 -50.15 38.26
C LYS A 3 -46.43 -50.13 37.42
N ARG A 4 -46.46 -49.38 36.32
CA ARG A 4 -45.30 -49.09 35.46
C ARG A 4 -44.46 -47.98 36.11
N GLN A 5 -43.23 -48.31 36.53
CA GLN A 5 -42.17 -47.35 36.86
C GLN A 5 -41.03 -47.56 35.87
N LYS A 6 -41.02 -46.84 34.74
CA LYS A 6 -39.87 -46.76 33.83
C LYS A 6 -39.94 -45.44 33.05
N THR A 7 -39.45 -44.34 33.63
CA THR A 7 -39.09 -43.10 32.89
C THR A 7 -38.57 -42.04 33.86
N LEU A 8 -37.34 -42.20 34.39
CA LEU A 8 -36.66 -41.09 35.08
C LEU A 8 -35.13 -41.17 35.05
N ARG A 9 -34.54 -41.87 34.07
CA ARG A 9 -33.08 -41.97 33.89
C ARG A 9 -32.52 -41.20 32.69
N GLY A 10 -33.38 -40.56 31.88
CA GLY A 10 -32.95 -39.83 30.68
C GLY A 10 -32.61 -38.35 30.92
N LEU A 11 -33.14 -37.73 31.98
CA LEU A 11 -33.02 -36.28 32.19
C LEU A 11 -31.65 -35.85 32.72
N THR A 12 -30.96 -36.72 33.46
CA THR A 12 -29.64 -36.41 34.03
C THR A 12 -28.54 -36.38 32.98
N SER A 13 -28.64 -37.19 31.92
CA SER A 13 -27.63 -37.27 30.86
C SER A 13 -27.56 -36.02 29.97
N LEU A 14 -28.70 -35.35 29.75
CA LEU A 14 -28.74 -34.14 28.94
C LEU A 14 -28.16 -32.94 29.72
N GLN A 15 -28.46 -32.85 31.01
CA GLN A 15 -27.92 -31.79 31.86
C GLN A 15 -26.39 -31.89 32.00
N THR A 16 -25.84 -33.09 32.09
CA THR A 16 -24.38 -33.28 32.12
C THR A 16 -23.69 -32.86 30.83
N LEU A 17 -24.34 -33.04 29.67
CA LEU A 17 -23.78 -32.60 28.38
C LEU A 17 -23.81 -31.08 28.21
N LEU A 18 -24.91 -30.43 28.63
CA LEU A 18 -25.03 -28.97 28.56
C LEU A 18 -24.02 -28.27 29.47
N ILE A 19 -23.86 -28.76 30.71
CA ILE A 19 -22.87 -28.20 31.65
C ILE A 19 -21.44 -28.41 31.12
N GLY A 20 -21.16 -29.60 30.56
CA GLY A 20 -19.86 -29.89 29.96
C GLY A 20 -19.50 -28.97 28.78
N GLY A 21 -20.48 -28.68 27.92
CA GLY A 21 -20.29 -27.78 26.77
C GLY A 21 -19.95 -26.35 27.18
N ILE A 22 -20.66 -25.81 28.17
CA ILE A 22 -20.43 -24.43 28.66
C ILE A 22 -19.04 -24.30 29.29
N LEU A 23 -18.61 -25.30 30.06
CA LEU A 23 -17.28 -25.31 30.67
C LEU A 23 -16.15 -25.37 29.62
N LEU A 24 -16.34 -26.14 28.54
CA LEU A 24 -15.35 -26.23 27.46
C LEU A 24 -15.25 -24.91 26.69
N SER A 25 -16.37 -24.25 26.37
CA SER A 25 -16.34 -22.96 25.69
C SER A 25 -15.67 -21.86 26.53
N ALA A 26 -15.94 -21.83 27.84
CA ALA A 26 -15.31 -20.88 28.74
C ALA A 26 -13.78 -21.10 28.82
N LEU A 27 -13.33 -22.35 28.84
CA LEU A 27 -11.91 -22.69 28.83
C LEU A 27 -11.21 -22.21 27.55
N CYS A 28 -11.83 -22.38 26.37
CA CYS A 28 -11.26 -21.91 25.11
C CYS A 28 -11.11 -20.39 25.05
N ILE A 29 -12.09 -19.64 25.57
CA ILE A 29 -12.02 -18.17 25.63
C ILE A 29 -10.87 -17.72 26.53
N ILE A 30 -10.72 -18.34 27.71
CA ILE A 30 -9.64 -18.00 28.64
C ILE A 30 -8.26 -18.28 28.02
N ILE A 31 -8.10 -19.42 27.33
CA ILE A 31 -6.85 -19.76 26.63
C ILE A 31 -6.57 -18.75 25.50
N GLY A 32 -7.58 -18.38 24.70
CA GLY A 32 -7.42 -17.42 23.62
C GLY A 32 -7.00 -16.03 24.11
N VAL A 33 -7.63 -15.56 25.19
CA VAL A 33 -7.27 -14.29 25.84
C VAL A 33 -5.85 -14.36 26.41
N ALA A 34 -5.50 -15.44 27.11
CA ALA A 34 -4.13 -15.64 27.61
C ALA A 34 -3.12 -15.63 26.45
N TYR A 35 -3.43 -16.25 25.31
CA TYR A 35 -2.54 -16.26 24.15
C TYR A 35 -2.33 -14.85 23.56
N LEU A 36 -3.35 -13.99 23.57
CA LEU A 36 -3.21 -12.58 23.15
C LEU A 36 -2.28 -11.79 24.08
N PHE A 37 -2.30 -12.06 25.38
CA PHE A 37 -1.45 -11.35 26.35
C PHE A 37 -0.05 -11.96 26.52
N LEU A 38 0.11 -13.26 26.28
CA LEU A 38 1.40 -13.96 26.37
C LEU A 38 2.14 -14.05 25.03
N SER A 39 1.55 -13.60 23.93
CA SER A 39 2.28 -13.49 22.66
C SER A 39 3.50 -12.59 22.88
N PRO A 40 4.72 -13.15 22.82
CA PRO A 40 5.92 -12.38 23.07
C PRO A 40 5.95 -11.28 22.02
N SER A 41 5.86 -10.02 22.49
CA SER A 41 6.15 -8.86 21.66
C SER A 41 7.49 -9.11 21.00
N GLN A 42 7.47 -9.36 19.67
CA GLN A 42 8.69 -9.52 18.90
C GLN A 42 9.43 -8.20 19.06
N LYS A 43 10.40 -8.19 19.97
CA LYS A 43 11.42 -7.15 20.01
C LYS A 43 12.07 -7.22 18.65
N ASP A 44 11.78 -6.23 17.82
CA ASP A 44 12.46 -6.01 16.56
C ASP A 44 13.95 -6.23 16.78
N GLY A 45 14.45 -7.23 16.06
CA GLY A 45 15.84 -7.60 16.07
C GLY A 45 16.66 -6.37 15.76
N GLN A 46 17.41 -5.96 16.78
CA GLN A 46 18.72 -5.33 16.70
C GLN A 46 19.33 -5.54 15.31
N ASN A 47 19.27 -4.49 14.49
CA ASN A 47 19.87 -4.44 13.18
C ASN A 47 21.39 -4.49 13.36
N SER A 48 21.94 -5.70 13.41
CA SER A 48 23.35 -5.96 13.21
C SER A 48 23.66 -5.53 11.79
N ASN A 49 24.15 -4.31 11.65
CA ASN A 49 24.68 -3.70 10.43
C ASN A 49 25.48 -4.74 9.63
N PRO A 50 24.91 -5.39 8.60
CA PRO A 50 25.67 -6.32 7.81
C PRO A 50 26.61 -5.45 6.99
N ASN A 51 27.91 -5.70 7.11
CA ASN A 51 28.91 -5.04 6.29
C ASN A 51 28.75 -5.56 4.85
N ILE A 52 27.85 -4.92 4.07
CA ILE A 52 27.50 -5.26 2.68
C ILE A 52 28.68 -5.01 1.71
N SER A 53 29.78 -4.43 2.19
CA SER A 53 30.98 -4.12 1.39
C SER A 53 31.60 -5.32 0.66
N ASN A 54 31.20 -6.55 0.97
CA ASN A 54 31.71 -7.76 0.34
C ASN A 54 30.74 -8.46 -0.63
N LEU A 55 29.50 -7.98 -0.80
CA LEU A 55 28.51 -8.63 -1.67
C LEU A 55 28.52 -8.13 -3.14
N PHE A 56 29.24 -7.03 -3.43
CA PHE A 56 29.30 -6.45 -4.78
C PHE A 56 30.75 -6.14 -5.21
N PRO A 57 31.52 -7.14 -5.70
CA PRO A 57 32.89 -6.91 -6.16
C PRO A 57 32.98 -5.98 -7.39
N PHE A 58 31.86 -5.65 -8.05
CA PHE A 58 31.81 -4.79 -9.24
C PHE A 58 31.72 -3.29 -8.94
N LEU A 59 31.52 -2.87 -7.68
CA LEU A 59 31.51 -1.45 -7.30
C LEU A 59 32.85 -0.95 -6.74
N ARG A 60 33.99 -1.58 -7.10
CA ARG A 60 35.30 -0.96 -6.90
C ARG A 60 35.50 0.17 -7.93
N VAL A 61 34.89 1.32 -7.64
CA VAL A 61 35.33 2.59 -8.22
C VAL A 61 36.71 2.88 -7.63
N GLN A 62 37.72 2.71 -8.46
CA GLN A 62 39.10 3.04 -8.15
C GLN A 62 39.21 4.56 -7.99
N ASN A 63 39.08 5.03 -6.75
CA ASN A 63 39.18 6.43 -6.40
C ASN A 63 40.66 6.87 -6.42
N ASN A 64 41.10 7.30 -7.60
CA ASN A 64 42.24 8.20 -7.78
C ASN A 64 41.76 9.23 -8.78
N ASN A 65 41.17 10.33 -8.28
CA ASN A 65 41.24 11.67 -8.85
C ASN A 65 40.39 12.63 -8.02
N THR A 66 41.07 13.57 -7.38
CA THR A 66 40.66 14.96 -7.14
C THR A 66 39.15 15.16 -6.94
N SER A 67 38.68 14.97 -5.71
CA SER A 67 37.38 15.42 -5.25
C SER A 67 37.31 16.95 -5.29
N THR A 68 36.90 17.48 -6.45
CA THR A 68 36.16 18.74 -6.45
C THR A 68 34.81 18.44 -5.79
N PRO A 69 34.38 19.23 -4.79
CA PRO A 69 33.02 19.11 -4.28
C PRO A 69 32.09 19.40 -5.45
N VAL A 70 31.44 18.36 -5.97
CA VAL A 70 30.30 18.54 -6.86
C VAL A 70 29.22 19.12 -5.96
N ASN A 71 29.19 20.45 -5.88
CA ASN A 71 28.00 21.19 -5.52
C ASN A 71 26.99 20.90 -6.62
N THR A 72 26.32 19.75 -6.52
CA THR A 72 25.08 19.49 -7.21
C THR A 72 24.10 20.49 -6.61
N ALA A 73 24.14 21.73 -7.10
CA ALA A 73 23.06 22.66 -6.89
C ALA A 73 21.84 21.96 -7.47
N THR A 74 21.04 21.36 -6.59
CA THR A 74 19.79 20.71 -6.93
C THR A 74 19.00 21.77 -7.67
N SER A 75 18.93 21.64 -9.00
CA SER A 75 18.09 22.48 -9.82
C SER A 75 16.72 22.41 -9.18
N THR A 76 16.25 23.52 -8.60
CA THR A 76 14.94 23.64 -7.94
C THR A 76 13.78 23.33 -8.91
N ASN A 77 14.09 23.12 -10.19
CA ASN A 77 13.16 22.82 -11.26
C ASN A 77 12.97 21.32 -11.50
N GLN A 78 13.65 20.44 -10.75
CA GLN A 78 13.49 18.99 -10.90
C GLN A 78 13.24 18.26 -9.59
N VAL A 79 12.51 17.16 -9.68
CA VAL A 79 12.21 16.26 -8.56
C VAL A 79 12.79 14.88 -8.89
N PRO A 80 13.60 14.27 -8.02
CA PRO A 80 14.05 12.91 -8.21
C PRO A 80 12.88 11.94 -7.97
N ILE A 81 12.75 10.93 -8.81
CA ILE A 81 11.77 9.86 -8.70
C ILE A 81 12.50 8.52 -8.65
N ALA A 82 12.09 7.62 -7.77
CA ALA A 82 12.67 6.28 -7.67
C ALA A 82 12.28 5.39 -8.86
N LEU A 83 13.23 4.56 -9.28
CA LEU A 83 13.02 3.55 -10.30
C LEU A 83 12.91 2.15 -9.67
N LYS A 84 12.13 1.25 -10.27
CA LYS A 84 11.95 -0.15 -9.84
C LYS A 84 13.28 -0.93 -9.77
N GLY A 85 14.19 -0.64 -10.69
CA GLY A 85 15.53 -1.24 -10.75
C GLY A 85 16.55 -0.63 -9.77
N GLY A 86 16.12 0.32 -8.94
CA GLY A 86 17.00 1.17 -8.14
C GLY A 86 17.48 2.40 -8.91
N GLY A 87 18.06 3.35 -8.18
CA GLY A 87 18.45 4.66 -8.71
C GLY A 87 17.28 5.63 -8.78
N THR A 88 17.51 6.78 -9.42
CA THR A 88 16.52 7.85 -9.55
C THR A 88 16.50 8.45 -10.96
N LEU A 89 15.34 8.94 -11.36
CA LEU A 89 15.10 9.70 -12.58
C LEU A 89 14.68 11.12 -12.19
N SER A 90 15.36 12.14 -12.70
CA SER A 90 14.97 13.54 -12.47
C SER A 90 13.88 13.95 -13.46
N VAL A 91 12.74 14.38 -12.94
CA VAL A 91 11.61 14.87 -13.74
C VAL A 91 11.33 16.35 -13.50
N ARG A 92 10.42 16.95 -14.26
CA ARG A 92 9.91 18.29 -13.99
C ARG A 92 9.41 18.39 -12.55
N ASN A 93 9.70 19.51 -11.88
CA ASN A 93 9.18 19.75 -10.54
C ASN A 93 7.66 19.98 -10.55
N PHE A 94 6.92 18.89 -10.35
CA PHE A 94 5.47 18.88 -10.21
C PHE A 94 5.01 19.36 -8.82
N LEU A 95 5.89 19.46 -7.81
CA LEU A 95 5.49 19.84 -6.45
C LEU A 95 4.98 21.29 -6.34
N ASN A 96 5.23 22.10 -7.37
CA ASN A 96 4.75 23.48 -7.48
C ASN A 96 3.55 23.63 -8.42
N ASP A 97 2.99 22.53 -8.92
CA ASP A 97 1.77 22.60 -9.73
C ASP A 97 0.59 23.09 -8.88
N PRO A 98 -0.30 23.91 -9.44
CA PRO A 98 -1.36 24.58 -8.67
C PRO A 98 -2.38 23.63 -8.03
N ASP A 99 -2.45 22.39 -8.50
CA ASP A 99 -3.36 21.35 -8.01
C ASP A 99 -2.69 20.34 -7.07
N VAL A 100 -1.37 20.42 -6.87
CA VAL A 100 -0.63 19.53 -5.99
C VAL A 100 -0.73 20.02 -4.54
N ARG A 101 -1.11 19.12 -3.63
CA ARG A 101 -1.34 19.47 -2.21
C ARG A 101 -0.51 18.63 -1.26
N LEU A 102 0.22 19.28 -0.36
CA LEU A 102 0.86 18.60 0.76
C LEU A 102 -0.20 18.15 1.77
N THR A 103 -0.29 16.85 2.00
CA THR A 103 -1.20 16.24 2.98
C THR A 103 -0.39 15.50 4.05
N GLY A 104 -0.81 15.64 5.31
CA GLY A 104 -0.10 15.07 6.45
C GLY A 104 0.89 16.08 7.04
N THR A 105 0.40 16.92 7.95
CA THR A 105 1.23 17.78 8.82
C THR A 105 1.40 17.18 10.22
N SER A 106 0.96 15.93 10.42
CA SER A 106 1.17 15.24 11.69
C SER A 106 2.65 14.95 11.84
N THR A 107 3.23 15.43 12.94
CA THR A 107 4.66 15.46 13.29
C THR A 107 5.40 14.12 13.23
N SER A 108 4.73 13.02 12.90
CA SER A 108 5.25 11.65 12.92
C SER A 108 5.31 10.97 11.55
N HIS A 109 4.71 11.54 10.49
CA HIS A 109 4.74 10.94 9.15
C HIS A 109 5.25 11.98 8.15
N ALA A 110 6.25 11.62 7.36
CA ALA A 110 6.69 12.44 6.23
C ALA A 110 5.47 12.72 5.35
N GLY A 111 5.10 13.99 5.20
CA GLY A 111 3.94 14.38 4.42
C GLY A 111 4.03 13.83 2.99
N TYR A 112 2.89 13.48 2.43
CA TYR A 112 2.79 13.03 1.04
C TYR A 112 2.08 14.09 0.21
N TYR A 113 2.38 14.15 -1.08
CA TYR A 113 1.75 15.10 -1.99
C TYR A 113 0.63 14.41 -2.74
N ILE A 114 -0.56 14.99 -2.73
CA ILE A 114 -1.68 14.56 -3.58
C ILE A 114 -1.53 15.29 -4.90
N LEU A 115 -1.30 14.55 -5.99
CA LEU A 115 -1.07 15.14 -7.30
C LEU A 115 -2.36 15.44 -8.04
N SER A 116 -3.36 14.60 -7.86
CA SER A 116 -4.62 14.70 -8.58
C SER A 116 -5.76 14.31 -7.66
N SER A 117 -6.71 15.23 -7.55
CA SER A 117 -8.03 15.02 -6.99
C SER A 117 -8.98 15.90 -7.82
N PRO A 118 -10.07 15.37 -8.39
CA PRO A 118 -11.02 16.14 -9.21
C PRO A 118 -11.73 17.29 -8.47
N TYR A 119 -11.43 17.52 -7.19
CA TYR A 119 -12.08 18.50 -6.35
C TYR A 119 -11.37 19.86 -6.34
N PRO A 120 -12.04 20.96 -6.76
CA PRO A 120 -11.50 22.30 -6.64
C PRO A 120 -11.28 22.69 -5.16
N GLU A 121 -10.38 23.64 -4.95
CA GLU A 121 -9.98 24.15 -3.64
C GLU A 121 -11.16 24.67 -2.81
N GLY A 122 -11.11 24.44 -1.49
CA GLY A 122 -12.05 25.04 -0.53
C GLY A 122 -13.43 24.38 -0.44
N VAL A 123 -13.73 23.38 -1.26
CA VAL A 123 -14.93 22.56 -1.08
C VAL A 123 -14.61 21.52 -0.02
N ALA A 124 -15.11 21.72 1.19
CA ALA A 124 -15.16 20.65 2.17
C ALA A 124 -15.80 19.44 1.49
N ILE A 125 -15.15 18.27 1.52
CA ILE A 125 -15.72 17.04 0.99
C ILE A 125 -17.07 16.87 1.71
N ILE A 126 -18.16 17.23 1.03
CA ILE A 126 -19.49 17.04 1.58
C ILE A 126 -19.68 15.53 1.56
N PRO A 127 -19.99 14.86 2.68
CA PRO A 127 -20.34 13.45 2.66
C PRO A 127 -21.53 13.28 1.70
N GLY A 128 -21.27 12.77 0.48
CA GLY A 128 -22.25 12.71 -0.61
C GLY A 128 -21.79 13.31 -1.95
N ASP A 129 -20.73 14.12 -1.98
CA ASP A 129 -20.04 14.45 -3.23
C ASP A 129 -19.19 13.25 -3.67
N GLU A 130 -19.27 12.88 -4.95
CA GLU A 130 -18.78 11.60 -5.48
C GLU A 130 -17.28 11.36 -5.19
N ASP A 131 -16.95 10.38 -4.34
CA ASP A 131 -15.55 10.02 -4.07
C ASP A 131 -14.69 10.04 -5.35
N PRO A 132 -13.49 10.66 -5.30
CA PRO A 132 -12.68 10.85 -6.49
C PRO A 132 -12.39 9.49 -7.13
N ARG A 133 -12.42 9.37 -8.46
CA ARG A 133 -12.24 8.07 -9.13
C ARG A 133 -10.90 7.41 -8.76
N TYR A 134 -9.86 8.21 -8.60
CA TYR A 134 -8.54 7.77 -8.17
C TYR A 134 -7.83 8.88 -7.37
N LYS A 135 -6.74 8.51 -6.71
CA LYS A 135 -5.83 9.43 -6.01
C LYS A 135 -4.39 9.05 -6.31
N ILE A 136 -3.58 10.02 -6.70
CA ILE A 136 -2.13 9.85 -6.91
C ILE A 136 -1.41 10.53 -5.74
N SER A 137 -0.59 9.76 -5.02
CA SER A 137 0.20 10.25 -3.89
C SER A 137 1.70 10.08 -4.17
N TYR A 138 2.49 11.13 -3.98
CA TYR A 138 3.95 11.09 -4.02
C TYR A 138 4.53 11.07 -2.60
N PHE A 139 5.49 10.18 -2.38
CA PHE A 139 6.15 9.98 -1.09
C PHE A 139 7.60 10.47 -1.17
N PRO A 140 7.94 11.60 -0.54
CA PRO A 140 9.30 12.15 -0.61
C PRO A 140 10.36 11.30 0.08
N PHE A 141 9.95 10.37 0.96
CA PHE A 141 10.89 9.53 1.71
C PHE A 141 11.57 8.48 0.82
N ASP A 142 10.83 7.87 -0.09
CA ASP A 142 11.32 6.87 -1.03
C ASP A 142 11.32 7.37 -2.49
N ASN A 143 10.84 8.59 -2.73
CA ASN A 143 10.63 9.17 -4.06
C ASN A 143 9.71 8.34 -4.97
N GLY A 144 8.81 7.55 -4.37
CA GLY A 144 7.85 6.70 -5.08
C GLY A 144 6.47 7.31 -5.20
N PHE A 145 5.59 6.63 -5.96
CA PHE A 145 4.19 6.97 -6.06
C PHE A 145 3.28 5.84 -5.61
N GLN A 146 2.13 6.21 -5.07
CA GLN A 146 1.00 5.32 -4.90
C GLN A 146 -0.20 5.84 -5.68
N ILE A 147 -0.84 4.96 -6.45
CA ILE A 147 -2.10 5.22 -7.14
C ILE A 147 -3.18 4.42 -6.42
N ALA A 148 -4.10 5.09 -5.76
CA ALA A 148 -5.30 4.47 -5.21
C ALA A 148 -6.43 4.55 -6.23
N ILE A 149 -6.98 3.41 -6.63
CA ILE A 149 -8.17 3.32 -7.49
C ILE A 149 -9.39 3.22 -6.59
N LEU A 150 -10.27 4.20 -6.68
CA LEU A 150 -11.34 4.44 -5.70
C LEU A 150 -12.74 4.22 -6.31
N ARG A 151 -12.81 3.83 -7.59
CA ARG A 151 -14.08 3.58 -8.29
C ARG A 151 -13.92 2.51 -9.38
N GLU A 152 -15.01 1.83 -9.69
CA GLU A 152 -15.13 0.97 -10.87
C GLU A 152 -15.58 1.78 -12.11
N PRO A 153 -15.27 1.32 -13.34
CA PRO A 153 -14.50 0.12 -13.69
C PRO A 153 -12.98 0.30 -13.50
N ILE A 154 -12.34 -0.65 -12.80
CA ILE A 154 -10.96 -0.54 -12.31
C ILE A 154 -9.95 -0.31 -13.45
N ASN A 155 -10.12 -1.02 -14.56
CA ASN A 155 -9.23 -0.95 -15.71
C ASN A 155 -9.23 0.45 -16.36
N GLU A 156 -10.39 1.07 -16.50
CA GLU A 156 -10.55 2.42 -17.04
C GLU A 156 -9.94 3.45 -16.10
N VAL A 157 -10.31 3.40 -14.83
CA VAL A 157 -9.83 4.35 -13.82
C VAL A 157 -8.32 4.25 -13.64
N ARG A 158 -7.75 3.04 -13.69
CA ARG A 158 -6.30 2.83 -13.63
C ARG A 158 -5.59 3.42 -14.84
N ARG A 159 -6.14 3.29 -16.05
CA ARG A 159 -5.58 3.92 -17.26
C ARG A 159 -5.60 5.44 -17.16
N GLU A 160 -6.71 6.02 -16.72
CA GLU A 160 -6.85 7.46 -16.50
C GLU A 160 -5.79 7.98 -15.52
N ALA A 161 -5.65 7.32 -14.36
CA ALA A 161 -4.66 7.69 -13.35
C ALA A 161 -3.22 7.63 -13.89
N VAL A 162 -2.91 6.64 -14.73
CA VAL A 162 -1.59 6.46 -15.33
C VAL A 162 -1.29 7.52 -16.38
N VAL A 163 -2.27 7.85 -17.22
CA VAL A 163 -2.14 8.94 -18.21
C VAL A 163 -1.93 10.28 -17.51
N ASP A 164 -2.72 10.57 -16.46
CA ASP A 164 -2.57 11.78 -15.66
C ASP A 164 -1.18 11.86 -15.00
N LEU A 165 -0.70 10.77 -14.39
CA LEU A 165 0.64 10.73 -13.83
C LEU A 165 1.71 10.96 -14.90
N ARG A 166 1.63 10.27 -16.03
CA ARG A 166 2.57 10.43 -17.14
C ARG A 166 2.68 11.89 -17.58
N ASP A 167 1.54 12.52 -17.82
CA ASP A 167 1.47 13.88 -18.37
C ASP A 167 2.01 14.89 -17.36
N ARG A 168 1.76 14.70 -16.06
CA ARG A 168 2.32 15.52 -14.98
C ARG A 168 3.84 15.44 -14.88
N LEU A 169 4.37 14.22 -14.97
CA LEU A 169 5.81 13.97 -14.88
C LEU A 169 6.54 14.33 -16.18
N GLY A 170 5.82 14.43 -17.30
CA GLY A 170 6.40 14.66 -18.63
C GLY A 170 7.21 13.46 -19.12
N LEU A 171 6.81 12.25 -18.75
CA LEU A 171 7.50 11.00 -19.10
C LEU A 171 6.87 10.35 -20.33
N SER A 172 7.65 9.54 -21.04
CA SER A 172 7.11 8.57 -22.00
C SER A 172 6.46 7.37 -21.29
N ASN A 173 5.59 6.64 -21.99
CA ASN A 173 5.02 5.38 -21.47
C ASN A 173 6.14 4.39 -21.05
N LYS A 174 7.24 4.36 -21.80
CA LYS A 174 8.38 3.48 -21.52
C LYS A 174 9.09 3.85 -20.22
N GLU A 175 9.40 5.13 -20.01
CA GLU A 175 10.05 5.60 -18.78
C GLU A 175 9.14 5.39 -17.57
N LEU A 176 7.83 5.60 -17.74
CA LEU A 176 6.87 5.38 -16.67
C LEU A 176 6.83 3.91 -16.20
N CYS A 177 7.10 2.95 -17.09
CA CYS A 177 7.21 1.54 -16.70
C CYS A 177 8.37 1.26 -15.73
N ASP A 178 9.41 2.10 -15.73
CA ASP A 178 10.57 1.97 -14.86
C ASP A 178 10.37 2.67 -13.51
N VAL A 179 9.37 3.56 -13.37
CA VAL A 179 9.10 4.30 -12.14
C VAL A 179 8.53 3.38 -11.05
N ALA A 180 8.98 3.56 -9.80
CA ALA A 180 8.44 2.89 -8.63
C ALA A 180 7.02 3.41 -8.31
N ILE A 181 6.01 2.64 -8.73
CA ILE A 181 4.59 2.98 -8.60
C ILE A 181 3.84 1.78 -8.02
N ASP A 182 3.18 2.00 -6.89
CA ASP A 182 2.30 1.03 -6.25
C ASP A 182 0.84 1.35 -6.60
N VAL A 183 0.10 0.37 -7.13
CA VAL A 183 -1.33 0.51 -7.41
C VAL A 183 -2.12 -0.24 -6.35
N VAL A 184 -2.97 0.48 -5.63
CA VAL A 184 -3.81 -0.06 -4.54
C VAL A 184 -5.29 0.12 -4.86
N ILE A 185 -6.08 -0.88 -4.49
CA ILE A 185 -7.54 -0.86 -4.66
C ILE A 185 -8.13 -1.16 -3.28
N PRO A 186 -8.90 -0.25 -2.68
CA PRO A 186 -9.54 -0.53 -1.41
C PRO A 186 -10.56 -1.67 -1.54
N TRP A 187 -10.69 -2.46 -0.47
CA TRP A 187 -11.63 -3.58 -0.40
C TRP A 187 -13.08 -3.20 -0.70
N TRP A 188 -13.48 -1.97 -0.35
CA TRP A 188 -14.84 -1.47 -0.59
C TRP A 188 -15.10 -1.07 -2.04
N VAL A 189 -14.06 -0.89 -2.86
CA VAL A 189 -14.19 -0.70 -4.31
C VAL A 189 -14.40 -2.06 -4.97
N ASN A 190 -13.51 -3.00 -4.69
CA ASN A 190 -13.57 -4.34 -5.23
C ASN A 190 -12.77 -5.31 -4.36
N GLU A 191 -13.46 -6.28 -3.76
CA GLU A 191 -12.85 -7.26 -2.86
C GLU A 191 -11.84 -8.16 -3.58
N GLN A 192 -12.16 -8.59 -4.81
CA GLN A 192 -11.33 -9.51 -5.59
C GLN A 192 -9.97 -8.92 -5.99
N TYR A 193 -9.93 -7.62 -6.27
CA TYR A 193 -8.72 -6.90 -6.67
C TYR A 193 -8.10 -6.07 -5.53
N SER A 194 -8.55 -6.25 -4.29
CA SER A 194 -8.11 -5.46 -3.14
C SER A 194 -6.66 -5.69 -2.70
N THR A 195 -6.02 -6.75 -3.20
CA THR A 195 -4.58 -6.97 -3.04
C THR A 195 -3.79 -5.99 -3.92
N PRO A 196 -2.60 -5.51 -3.48
CA PRO A 196 -1.76 -4.66 -4.30
C PRO A 196 -1.55 -5.25 -5.69
N LEU A 197 -1.95 -4.51 -6.73
CA LEU A 197 -1.74 -4.93 -8.10
C LEU A 197 -0.33 -4.48 -8.51
N PRO A 198 0.52 -5.39 -9.01
CA PRO A 198 1.79 -4.96 -9.55
C PRO A 198 1.57 -4.09 -10.78
N GLY A 199 2.13 -2.87 -10.74
CA GLY A 199 2.50 -2.10 -11.93
C GLY A 199 1.38 -1.41 -12.72
N ILE A 200 1.82 -0.87 -13.85
CA ILE A 200 1.10 0.04 -14.74
C ILE A 200 0.65 -0.73 -15.99
N PRO A 201 -0.58 -0.50 -16.50
CA PRO A 201 -1.05 -1.14 -17.73
C PRO A 201 -0.04 -1.04 -18.87
N GLY A 202 0.18 -2.14 -19.60
CA GLY A 202 1.12 -2.20 -20.72
C GLY A 202 2.59 -2.44 -20.34
N CYS A 203 2.94 -2.40 -19.05
CA CYS A 203 4.30 -2.73 -18.60
C CYS A 203 4.46 -4.24 -18.37
N LYS A 204 5.67 -4.77 -18.64
CA LYS A 204 5.99 -6.21 -18.58
C LYS A 204 5.64 -6.88 -17.25
N ASP A 205 5.79 -6.16 -16.14
CA ASP A 205 5.58 -6.68 -14.78
C ASP A 205 4.20 -6.30 -14.21
N SER A 206 3.27 -5.82 -15.04
CA SER A 206 1.95 -5.41 -14.55
C SER A 206 0.98 -6.59 -14.47
N ALA A 207 0.18 -6.62 -13.41
CA ALA A 207 -0.97 -7.50 -13.34
C ALA A 207 -1.98 -7.14 -14.41
N PHE A 208 -2.27 -8.13 -15.25
CA PHE A 208 -3.31 -8.06 -16.26
C PHE A 208 -4.68 -7.99 -15.62
N LEU A 209 -5.44 -6.95 -15.95
CA LEU A 209 -6.86 -6.85 -15.71
C LEU A 209 -7.62 -7.04 -17.03
N PRO A 210 -8.79 -7.70 -17.02
CA PRO A 210 -9.64 -7.78 -18.20
C PRO A 210 -9.88 -6.39 -18.82
N GLY A 211 -9.61 -6.26 -20.11
CA GLY A 211 -9.75 -5.01 -20.86
C GLY A 211 -8.53 -4.09 -20.89
N ASP A 212 -7.36 -4.49 -20.37
CA ASP A 212 -6.07 -3.79 -20.60
C ASP A 212 -5.48 -3.99 -21.99
N GLU A 213 -6.09 -4.84 -22.80
CA GLU A 213 -5.58 -5.39 -24.07
C GLU A 213 -5.19 -4.32 -25.10
N ASN A 214 -5.76 -3.12 -24.98
CA ASN A 214 -5.58 -2.01 -25.92
C ASN A 214 -4.61 -0.92 -25.43
N PHE A 215 -3.92 -1.13 -24.30
CA PHE A 215 -2.99 -0.15 -23.75
C PHE A 215 -1.55 -0.48 -24.19
N GLN A 216 -1.17 -0.03 -25.40
CA GLN A 216 0.20 -0.07 -25.93
C GLN A 216 0.64 1.32 -26.38
#